data_AF-A0A9P5RSA9-F1
#
_entry.id   AF-A0A9P5RSA9-F1
#
_cell.length_a   1.000
_cell.length_b   1.000
_cell.length_c   1.000
_cell.angle_alpha   90.00
_cell.angle_beta   90.00
_cell.angle_gamma   90.00
#
_symmetry.space_group_name_H-M   'P 1'
#
loop_
_entity.id
_entity.type
_entity.pdbx_description
1 polymer ?
#
loop_
_entity_poly.entity_id
_entity_poly.type
_entity_poly.pdbx_seq_one_letter_code
_entity_poly.pdbx_strand_id
1 'polypeptide(L)'
;MQIKLLLSTVLVSLTAATLCSAAAIDHDPLAVTRRLKPVVGNVTTADGSVLSYRLFNHTQPAYANATPVIFVPGTGQVQTDWDSVIPHFIKKHPVLAFDIRGIGLSTVTNNSLVTRQNMGNDIHEIVKHFGWTHINLVGISMGAIVSNT
;
A
#
# COMPACT_ATOMS: atom_id res chain seq x y z
N MET A 1 7.10 -28.76 54.35
CA MET A 1 5.74 -28.66 53.78
C MET A 1 5.79 -29.27 52.38
N GLN A 2 5.29 -30.50 52.26
CA GLN A 2 5.07 -31.24 51.01
C GLN A 2 3.63 -30.98 50.53
N ILE A 3 3.34 -31.26 49.25
CA ILE A 3 2.04 -31.65 48.61
C ILE A 3 1.99 -31.02 47.21
N LYS A 4 2.27 -31.76 46.11
CA LYS A 4 1.46 -32.76 45.36
C LYS A 4 0.73 -32.13 44.16
N LEU A 5 1.13 -32.58 42.97
CA LEU A 5 0.52 -32.35 41.66
C LEU A 5 -0.85 -33.06 41.56
N LEU A 6 -1.84 -32.42 40.94
CA LEU A 6 -3.05 -33.07 40.43
C LEU A 6 -3.35 -32.54 39.03
N LEU A 7 -3.16 -33.40 38.03
CA LEU A 7 -3.79 -33.27 36.72
C LEU A 7 -5.28 -33.58 36.88
N SER A 8 -6.15 -32.77 36.27
CA SER A 8 -7.52 -33.19 35.94
C SER A 8 -7.81 -32.90 34.47
N THR A 9 -7.94 -33.99 33.73
CA THR A 9 -8.50 -34.09 32.38
C THR A 9 -9.96 -33.66 32.37
N VAL A 10 -10.32 -32.70 31.51
CA VAL A 10 -11.68 -32.62 30.99
C VAL A 10 -11.61 -32.72 29.48
N LEU A 11 -12.05 -33.88 29.02
CA LEU A 11 -12.32 -34.25 27.64
C LEU A 11 -13.68 -33.65 27.28
N VAL A 12 -13.75 -32.70 26.33
CA VAL A 12 -14.98 -32.37 25.62
C VAL A 12 -14.76 -32.73 24.15
N SER A 13 -15.45 -33.77 23.72
CA SER A 13 -15.44 -34.30 22.36
C SER A 13 -16.74 -33.95 21.62
N LEU A 14 -16.60 -33.67 20.31
CA LEU A 14 -17.58 -33.79 19.21
C LEU A 14 -18.64 -32.65 19.09
N THR A 15 -18.89 -32.00 17.94
CA THR A 15 -18.82 -32.41 16.51
C THR A 15 -18.78 -31.20 15.55
N ALA A 16 -17.96 -31.35 14.51
CA ALA A 16 -18.17 -31.07 13.08
C ALA A 16 -18.36 -29.63 12.52
N ALA A 17 -17.42 -29.33 11.60
CA ALA A 17 -17.62 -28.68 10.29
C ALA A 17 -17.75 -27.15 10.24
N THR A 18 -16.60 -26.47 10.07
CA THR A 18 -16.29 -25.76 8.82
C THR A 18 -14.79 -25.76 8.62
N LEU A 19 -14.36 -26.06 7.40
CA LEU A 19 -12.99 -25.90 6.89
C LEU A 19 -12.38 -24.56 7.33
N CYS A 20 -11.57 -24.55 8.39
CA CYS A 20 -10.53 -23.54 8.49
C CYS A 20 -9.44 -24.03 7.54
N SER A 21 -9.57 -23.69 6.26
CA SER A 21 -8.44 -23.76 5.36
C SER A 21 -7.42 -22.82 5.98
N ALA A 22 -6.42 -23.37 6.65
CA ALA A 22 -5.22 -22.65 6.97
C ALA A 22 -4.69 -22.21 5.60
N ALA A 23 -4.99 -20.96 5.23
CA ALA A 23 -4.33 -20.33 4.10
C ALA A 23 -2.85 -20.53 4.36
N ALA A 24 -2.21 -21.36 3.53
CA ALA A 24 -0.79 -21.60 3.59
C ALA A 24 -0.12 -20.23 3.76
N ILE A 25 0.64 -20.09 4.84
CA ILE A 25 1.48 -18.91 5.02
C ILE A 25 2.50 -19.00 3.89
N ASP A 26 2.18 -18.32 2.79
CA ASP A 26 3.05 -18.21 1.64
C ASP A 26 4.25 -17.38 2.10
N HIS A 27 5.37 -18.05 2.36
CA HIS A 27 6.60 -17.43 2.87
C HIS A 27 7.34 -16.61 1.79
N ASP A 28 6.82 -16.56 0.56
CA ASP A 28 7.36 -15.75 -0.53
C ASP A 28 6.50 -14.47 -0.76
N PRO A 29 6.89 -13.32 -0.16
CA PRO A 29 6.19 -12.06 -0.38
C PRO A 29 6.24 -11.59 -1.85
N LEU A 30 7.22 -12.03 -2.64
CA LEU A 30 7.32 -11.70 -4.06
C LEU A 30 6.37 -12.54 -4.93
N ALA A 31 6.03 -13.76 -4.50
CA ALA A 31 5.00 -14.57 -5.17
C ALA A 31 3.61 -13.93 -5.05
N VAL A 32 3.31 -13.29 -3.91
CA VAL A 32 2.06 -12.56 -3.69
C VAL A 32 1.98 -11.33 -4.60
N THR A 33 3.04 -10.51 -4.69
CA THR A 33 3.06 -9.37 -5.63
C THR A 33 3.01 -9.79 -7.09
N ARG A 34 3.63 -10.89 -7.48
CA ARG A 34 3.52 -11.43 -8.85
C ARG A 34 2.11 -11.86 -9.23
N ARG A 35 1.26 -12.25 -8.27
CA ARG A 35 -0.14 -12.63 -8.51
C ARG A 35 -1.10 -11.44 -8.56
N LEU A 36 -0.72 -10.34 -7.93
CA LEU A 36 -1.55 -9.14 -7.90
C LEU A 36 -1.27 -8.33 -9.15
N LYS A 37 -2.24 -8.27 -10.06
CA LYS A 37 -2.16 -7.39 -11.21
C LYS A 37 -2.57 -5.98 -10.76
N PRO A 38 -1.63 -5.02 -10.59
CA PRO A 38 -2.03 -3.65 -10.34
C PRO A 38 -2.72 -3.07 -11.57
N VAL A 39 -3.61 -2.11 -11.33
CA VAL A 39 -3.96 -1.13 -12.35
C VAL A 39 -2.77 -0.18 -12.46
N VAL A 40 -2.11 -0.17 -13.61
CA VAL A 40 -1.07 0.80 -13.92
C VAL A 40 -1.72 1.97 -14.62
N GLY A 41 -1.40 3.18 -14.21
CA GLY A 41 -1.96 4.38 -14.82
C GLY A 41 -1.13 5.61 -14.52
N ASN A 42 -1.60 6.74 -15.04
CA ASN A 42 -0.92 8.01 -14.93
C ASN A 42 -1.89 9.09 -14.43
N VAL A 43 -1.39 10.02 -13.64
CA VAL A 43 -2.07 11.26 -13.26
C VAL A 43 -1.31 12.44 -13.87
N THR A 44 -1.98 13.28 -14.65
CA THR A 44 -1.41 14.54 -15.12
C THR A 44 -1.71 15.62 -14.09
N THR A 45 -0.67 16.28 -13.59
CA THR A 45 -0.77 17.35 -12.60
C THR A 45 -1.15 18.67 -13.27
N ALA A 46 -1.58 19.66 -12.49
CA ALA A 46 -1.93 20.99 -13.00
C ALA A 46 -0.75 21.71 -13.69
N ASP A 47 0.49 21.40 -13.31
CA ASP A 47 1.71 21.94 -13.93
C ASP A 47 2.18 21.12 -15.16
N GLY A 48 1.39 20.14 -15.60
CA GLY A 48 1.66 19.32 -16.79
C GLY A 48 2.62 18.16 -16.57
N SER A 49 3.14 17.97 -15.37
CA SER A 49 3.93 16.77 -15.01
C SER A 49 3.03 15.52 -15.07
N VAL A 50 3.63 14.37 -15.34
CA VAL A 50 2.89 13.10 -15.41
C VAL A 50 3.43 12.16 -14.36
N LEU A 51 2.55 11.70 -13.46
CA LEU A 51 2.88 10.80 -12.37
C LEU A 51 2.42 9.39 -12.71
N SER A 52 3.36 8.45 -12.85
CA SER A 52 3.04 7.03 -13.03
C SER A 52 2.73 6.39 -11.68
N TYR A 53 1.69 5.55 -11.63
CA TYR A 53 1.30 4.81 -10.44
C TYR A 53 0.93 3.35 -10.74
N ARG A 54 0.97 2.55 -9.67
CA ARG A 54 0.39 1.22 -9.55
C ARG A 54 -0.63 1.23 -8.42
N LEU A 55 -1.87 0.88 -8.76
CA LEU A 55 -2.99 0.81 -7.84
C LEU A 55 -3.43 -0.64 -7.65
N PHE A 56 -3.46 -1.05 -6.40
CA PHE A 56 -3.83 -2.39 -5.97
C PHE A 56 -5.15 -2.35 -5.22
N ASN A 57 -5.99 -3.37 -5.47
CA ASN A 57 -7.17 -3.68 -4.66
C ASN A 57 -8.22 -2.56 -4.53
N HIS A 58 -8.39 -1.77 -5.58
CA HIS A 58 -9.30 -0.60 -5.62
C HIS A 58 -10.73 -0.93 -6.04
N THR A 59 -10.96 -2.00 -6.80
CA THR A 59 -12.24 -2.24 -7.48
C THR A 59 -13.19 -3.20 -6.77
N GLN A 60 -12.77 -3.83 -5.66
CA GLN A 60 -13.63 -4.77 -4.97
C GLN A 60 -14.57 -4.01 -4.01
N PRO A 61 -15.88 -4.34 -3.98
CA PRO A 61 -16.85 -3.68 -3.08
C PRO A 61 -16.45 -3.72 -1.60
N ALA A 62 -15.71 -4.75 -1.19
CA ALA A 62 -15.19 -4.90 0.18
C ALA A 62 -14.28 -3.74 0.62
N TYR A 63 -13.67 -3.01 -0.31
CA TYR A 63 -12.77 -1.89 -0.01
C TYR A 63 -13.41 -0.52 -0.28
N ALA A 64 -14.70 -0.46 -0.64
CA ALA A 64 -15.39 0.80 -0.93
C ALA A 64 -15.32 1.81 0.22
N ASN A 65 -15.26 1.33 1.47
CA ASN A 65 -15.17 2.15 2.68
C ASN A 65 -13.78 2.11 3.34
N ALA A 66 -12.81 1.42 2.74
CA ALA A 66 -11.47 1.32 3.32
C ALA A 66 -10.63 2.54 2.94
N THR A 67 -9.96 3.14 3.92
CA THR A 67 -9.05 4.27 3.69
C THR A 67 -7.83 3.80 2.87
N PRO A 68 -7.59 4.39 1.68
CA PRO A 68 -6.44 4.04 0.85
C PRO A 68 -5.11 4.34 1.53
N VAL A 69 -4.08 3.58 1.17
CA VAL A 69 -2.70 3.82 1.59
C VAL A 69 -1.89 4.26 0.38
N ILE A 70 -1.24 5.42 0.47
CA ILE A 70 -0.31 5.91 -0.55
C ILE A 70 1.12 5.75 -0.03
N PHE A 71 1.94 5.02 -0.77
CA PHE A 71 3.37 4.89 -0.53
C PHE A 71 4.14 5.99 -1.26
N VAL A 72 4.90 6.79 -0.50
CA VAL A 72 5.67 7.93 -0.99
C VAL A 72 7.15 7.56 -1.03
N PRO A 73 7.76 7.36 -2.23
CA PRO A 73 9.15 6.96 -2.34
C PRO A 73 10.14 7.96 -1.74
N GLY A 74 11.26 7.46 -1.22
CA GLY A 74 12.43 8.25 -0.90
C GLY A 74 13.24 8.64 -2.14
N THR A 75 14.36 9.34 -1.94
CA THR A 75 15.26 9.74 -3.02
C THR A 75 15.83 8.52 -3.75
N GLY A 76 15.69 8.50 -5.07
CA GLY A 76 16.19 7.41 -5.93
C GLY A 76 15.33 6.14 -5.91
N GLN A 77 14.24 6.12 -5.15
CA GLN A 77 13.29 5.02 -5.14
C GLN A 77 12.20 5.19 -6.20
N VAL A 78 11.69 4.06 -6.66
CA VAL A 78 10.57 3.95 -7.61
C VAL A 78 9.45 3.11 -7.01
N GLN A 79 8.28 3.14 -7.64
CA GLN A 79 7.07 2.48 -7.17
C GLN A 79 7.26 0.98 -6.91
N THR A 80 8.13 0.29 -7.66
CA THR A 80 8.45 -1.16 -7.49
C THR A 80 9.25 -1.49 -6.24
N ASP A 81 9.92 -0.53 -5.61
CA ASP A 81 10.69 -0.78 -4.38
C ASP A 81 9.79 -1.17 -3.20
N TRP A 82 8.49 -0.91 -3.31
CA TRP A 82 7.48 -1.29 -2.32
C TRP A 82 6.95 -2.72 -2.49
N ASP A 83 7.41 -3.49 -3.49
CA ASP A 83 6.83 -4.79 -3.84
C ASP A 83 6.90 -5.83 -2.70
N SER A 84 7.89 -5.75 -1.82
CA SER A 84 7.95 -6.62 -0.64
C SER A 84 7.01 -6.18 0.49
N VAL A 85 6.58 -4.91 0.52
CA VAL A 85 5.80 -4.30 1.60
C VAL A 85 4.30 -4.31 1.29
N ILE A 86 3.93 -4.03 0.03
CA ILE A 86 2.55 -3.96 -0.47
C ILE A 86 1.67 -5.16 -0.03
N PRO A 87 2.13 -6.43 -0.09
CA PRO A 87 1.34 -7.59 0.33
C PRO A 87 0.76 -7.53 1.75
N HIS A 88 1.40 -6.76 2.64
CA HIS A 88 0.96 -6.61 4.02
C HIS A 88 -0.20 -5.63 4.20
N PHE A 89 -0.40 -4.70 3.26
CA PHE A 89 -1.39 -3.63 3.35
C PHE A 89 -2.64 -3.89 2.50
N ILE A 90 -2.44 -4.45 1.31
CA ILE A 90 -3.51 -4.70 0.34
C ILE A 90 -4.64 -5.57 0.89
N LYS A 91 -4.40 -6.40 1.91
CA LYS A 91 -5.45 -7.26 2.50
C LYS A 91 -6.58 -6.45 3.14
N LYS A 92 -6.34 -5.18 3.46
CA LYS A 92 -7.26 -4.32 4.21
C LYS A 92 -7.53 -2.98 3.51
N HIS A 93 -6.66 -2.56 2.61
CA HIS A 93 -6.70 -1.22 2.00
C HIS A 93 -6.51 -1.28 0.49
N PRO A 94 -7.13 -0.37 -0.28
CA PRO A 94 -6.58 0.05 -1.56
C PRO A 94 -5.17 0.58 -1.33
N VAL A 95 -4.23 0.20 -2.19
CA VAL A 95 -2.83 0.62 -2.06
C VAL A 95 -2.37 1.26 -3.35
N LEU A 96 -1.82 2.46 -3.27
CA LEU A 96 -1.20 3.15 -4.39
C LEU A 96 0.28 3.37 -4.11
N ALA A 97 1.12 2.92 -5.03
CA ALA A 97 2.54 3.27 -5.10
C ALA A 97 2.75 4.06 -6.39
N PHE A 98 3.47 5.17 -6.33
CA PHE A 98 3.71 6.02 -7.49
C PHE A 98 5.17 6.42 -7.58
N ASP A 99 5.59 6.84 -8.77
CA ASP A 99 6.91 7.42 -9.00
C ASP A 99 6.86 8.93 -8.77
N ILE A 100 7.80 9.47 -7.99
CA ILE A 100 7.92 10.93 -7.77
C ILE A 100 8.15 11.63 -9.12
N ARG A 101 7.63 12.87 -9.28
CA ARG A 101 7.84 13.69 -10.46
C ARG A 101 9.31 13.66 -10.96
N GLY A 102 9.49 13.30 -12.22
CA GLY A 102 10.81 13.24 -12.87
C GLY A 102 11.69 12.04 -12.50
N ILE A 103 11.18 11.08 -11.73
CA ILE A 103 11.86 9.83 -11.36
C ILE A 103 11.08 8.64 -11.94
N GLY A 104 11.77 7.54 -12.25
CA GLY A 104 11.15 6.31 -12.71
C GLY A 104 10.38 6.52 -14.02
N LEU A 105 9.09 6.17 -14.01
CA LEU A 105 8.19 6.35 -15.15
C LEU A 105 7.44 7.69 -15.13
N SER A 106 7.65 8.52 -14.10
CA SER A 106 7.07 9.86 -14.00
C SER A 106 7.92 10.89 -14.74
N THR A 107 7.27 11.88 -15.33
CA THR A 107 7.92 12.95 -16.11
C THR A 107 7.61 14.32 -15.52
N VAL A 108 8.47 15.29 -15.84
CA VAL A 108 8.26 16.72 -15.56
C VAL A 108 8.30 17.49 -16.88
N THR A 109 7.60 18.62 -16.95
CA THR A 109 7.81 19.56 -18.05
C THR A 109 9.04 20.42 -17.78
N ASN A 110 9.60 21.04 -18.82
CA ASN A 110 10.78 21.92 -18.67
C ASN A 110 10.58 23.09 -17.69
N ASN A 111 9.32 23.46 -17.43
CA ASN A 111 8.99 24.58 -16.53
C ASN A 111 8.57 24.10 -15.13
N SER A 112 8.46 22.79 -14.90
CA SER A 112 8.02 22.24 -13.62
C SER A 112 9.20 22.12 -12.67
N LEU A 113 9.08 22.73 -11.48
CA LEU A 113 10.10 22.63 -10.45
C LEU A 113 9.96 21.33 -9.65
N VAL A 114 11.10 20.78 -9.23
CA VAL A 114 11.17 19.62 -8.33
C VAL A 114 11.44 20.15 -6.92
N THR A 115 10.37 20.57 -6.24
CA THR A 115 10.41 21.06 -4.85
C THR A 115 9.57 20.18 -3.94
N ARG A 116 9.83 20.22 -2.63
CA ARG A 116 9.02 19.48 -1.65
C ARG A 116 7.54 19.88 -1.69
N GLN A 117 7.27 21.17 -1.85
CA GLN A 117 5.92 21.70 -1.99
C GLN A 117 5.22 21.13 -3.23
N ASN A 118 5.92 21.07 -4.36
CA ASN A 118 5.32 20.49 -5.57
C ASN A 118 5.11 18.98 -5.45
N MET A 119 6.00 18.25 -4.78
CA MET A 119 5.81 16.83 -4.49
C MET A 119 4.63 16.59 -3.51
N GLY A 120 4.40 17.50 -2.56
CA GLY A 120 3.19 17.45 -1.72
C GLY A 120 1.93 17.70 -2.53
N ASN A 121 1.97 18.68 -3.44
CA ASN A 121 0.86 18.96 -4.36
C ASN A 121 0.58 17.78 -5.31
N ASP A 122 1.60 17.04 -5.74
CA ASP A 122 1.42 15.82 -6.53
C ASP A 122 0.54 14.80 -5.82
N ILE A 123 0.79 14.59 -4.53
CA ILE A 123 -0.01 13.68 -3.71
C ILE A 123 -1.44 14.21 -3.64
N HIS A 124 -1.65 15.52 -3.46
CA HIS A 124 -2.98 16.11 -3.47
C HIS A 124 -3.72 15.90 -4.80
N GLU A 125 -3.03 16.07 -5.94
CA GLU A 125 -3.62 15.84 -7.26
C GLU A 125 -3.94 14.36 -7.51
N ILE A 126 -3.11 13.42 -7.02
CA ILE A 126 -3.42 11.99 -7.03
C ILE A 126 -4.69 11.72 -6.22
N VAL A 127 -4.78 12.22 -4.99
CA VAL A 127 -5.93 12.04 -4.09
C VAL A 127 -7.21 12.56 -4.74
N LYS A 128 -7.14 13.76 -5.32
CA LYS A 128 -8.24 14.38 -6.04
C LYS A 128 -8.64 13.59 -7.29
N HIS A 129 -7.68 13.08 -8.06
CA HIS A 129 -7.93 12.26 -9.25
C HIS A 129 -8.78 11.02 -8.94
N PHE A 130 -8.53 10.38 -7.80
CA PHE A 130 -9.31 9.21 -7.36
C PHE A 130 -10.56 9.55 -6.53
N GLY A 131 -10.81 10.83 -6.25
CA GLY A 131 -11.94 11.27 -5.42
C GLY A 131 -11.85 10.80 -3.96
N TRP A 132 -10.64 10.53 -3.46
CA TRP A 132 -10.44 10.11 -2.07
C TRP A 132 -10.57 11.29 -1.11
N THR A 133 -11.32 11.10 -0.03
CA THR A 133 -11.52 12.14 1.00
C THR A 133 -10.61 11.96 2.22
N HIS A 134 -10.13 10.73 2.42
CA HIS A 134 -9.23 10.36 3.51
C HIS A 134 -8.19 9.40 2.96
N ILE A 135 -6.94 9.52 3.41
CA ILE A 135 -5.83 8.64 3.04
C ILE A 135 -4.94 8.35 4.23
N ASN A 136 -4.16 7.27 4.13
CA ASN A 136 -2.99 7.02 4.94
C ASN A 136 -1.75 7.23 4.07
N LEU A 137 -0.72 7.88 4.62
CA LEU A 137 0.56 8.08 3.94
C LEU A 137 1.65 7.23 4.61
N VAL A 138 2.45 6.55 3.79
CA VAL A 138 3.64 5.83 4.23
C VAL A 138 4.82 6.37 3.43
N GLY A 139 5.65 7.20 4.06
CA GLY A 139 6.83 7.79 3.44
C GLY A 139 8.11 7.34 4.12
N ILE A 140 9.21 7.29 3.36
CA ILE A 140 10.56 7.05 3.87
C ILE A 140 11.52 8.14 3.40
N SER A 141 12.45 8.58 4.27
CA SER A 141 13.45 9.60 3.93
C SER A 141 12.79 10.87 3.35
N MET A 142 13.16 11.28 2.12
CA MET A 142 12.50 12.36 1.38
C MET A 142 10.96 12.20 1.35
N GLY A 143 10.46 10.98 1.15
CA GLY A 143 9.02 10.71 1.11
C GLY A 143 8.31 10.98 2.44
N ALA A 144 8.99 10.77 3.58
CA ALA A 144 8.45 11.13 4.89
C ALA A 144 8.37 12.66 5.08
N ILE A 145 9.37 13.39 4.58
CA ILE A 145 9.38 14.86 4.62
C ILE A 145 8.27 15.43 3.73
N VAL A 146 8.11 14.89 2.52
CA VAL A 146 7.05 15.30 1.58
C VAL A 146 5.67 15.02 2.16
N SER A 147 5.49 13.89 2.84
CA SER A 147 4.22 13.53 3.48
C SER A 147 3.82 14.47 4.63
N ASN A 148 4.76 15.27 5.13
CA ASN A 148 4.55 16.26 6.20
C ASN A 148 4.57 17.71 5.68
N THR A 149 4.42 17.91 4.37
CA THR A 149 4.34 19.24 3.72
C THR A 149 2.90 19.55 3.37
#